data_AF-A0A0F5PR91-F1
#
_entry.id   AF-A0A0F5PR91-F1
#
_cell.length_a   1.000
_cell.length_b   1.000
_cell.length_c   1.000
_cell.angle_alpha   90.00
_cell.angle_beta   90.00
_cell.angle_gamma   90.00
#
_symmetry.space_group_name_H-M   'P 1'
#
loop_
_entity.id
_entity.type
_entity.pdbx_description
1 polymer ?
#
loop_
_entity_poly.entity_id
_entity_poly.type
_entity_poly.pdbx_seq_one_letter_code
_entity_poly.pdbx_strand_id
1 'polypeptide(L)'
;MKAIELMVEGGYSITQIAEICKVSRQTIYNWKKDAEFKQELDKAIAEVKRESELRLIGLARKAVDELGKLLNAESESVRLQAVKEILDRVKIGEVNKDNSQAEISKEGSEEAAERILKDIERTIFEVVKGGEAVH
;
A
#
# COMPACT_ATOMS: atom_id res chain seq x y z
N MET A 1 20.28 -14.33 7.40
CA MET A 1 20.24 -15.66 8.06
C MET A 1 19.00 -16.39 7.58
N LYS A 2 19.08 -17.67 7.20
CA LYS A 2 18.00 -18.34 6.46
C LYS A 2 16.65 -18.38 7.18
N ALA A 3 16.63 -18.55 8.50
CA ALA A 3 15.36 -18.57 9.23
C ALA A 3 14.63 -17.21 9.23
N ILE A 4 15.35 -16.09 9.24
CA ILE A 4 14.74 -14.74 9.14
C ILE A 4 14.08 -14.57 7.77
N GLU A 5 14.76 -14.96 6.68
CA GLU A 5 14.18 -14.92 5.33
C GLU A 5 12.85 -15.70 5.26
N LEU A 6 12.84 -16.94 5.76
CA LEU A 6 11.65 -17.80 5.74
C LEU A 6 10.53 -17.26 6.65
N MET A 7 10.86 -16.60 7.75
CA MET A 7 9.88 -15.95 8.62
C MET A 7 9.25 -14.72 7.96
N VAL A 8 10.05 -13.91 7.27
CA VAL A 8 9.58 -12.73 6.55
C VAL A 8 8.70 -13.11 5.35
N GLU A 9 9.03 -14.22 4.67
CA GLU A 9 8.21 -14.76 3.58
C GLU A 9 6.80 -15.20 4.04
N GLY A 10 6.64 -15.56 5.33
CA GLY A 10 5.33 -15.82 5.94
C GLY A 10 4.64 -17.12 5.53
N GLY A 11 5.18 -17.87 4.56
CA GLY A 11 4.60 -19.11 4.04
C GLY A 11 4.94 -20.39 4.82
N TYR A 12 5.76 -20.30 5.86
CA TYR A 12 6.28 -21.47 6.58
C TYR A 12 5.94 -21.42 8.08
N SER A 13 5.48 -22.54 8.61
CA SER A 13 5.38 -22.74 10.06
C SER A 13 6.75 -22.83 10.72
N ILE A 14 6.83 -22.53 12.02
CA ILE A 14 8.07 -22.69 12.81
C ILE A 14 8.65 -24.11 12.71
N THR A 15 7.79 -25.14 12.59
CA THR A 15 8.23 -26.52 12.38
C THR A 15 8.95 -26.68 11.04
N GLN A 16 8.35 -26.19 9.94
CA GLN A 16 8.97 -26.25 8.62
C GLN A 16 10.26 -25.43 8.56
N ILE A 17 10.30 -24.25 9.19
CA ILE A 17 11.50 -23.42 9.26
C ILE A 17 12.62 -24.16 10.00
N ALA A 18 12.30 -24.84 11.11
CA ALA A 18 13.27 -25.63 11.86
C ALA A 18 13.83 -26.80 11.03
N GLU A 19 12.97 -27.49 10.27
CA GLU A 19 13.37 -28.57 9.34
C GLU A 19 14.29 -28.04 8.23
N ILE A 20 13.90 -26.95 7.56
CA ILE A 20 14.69 -26.32 6.48
C ILE A 20 16.04 -25.84 7.01
N CYS A 21 16.06 -25.25 8.21
CA CYS A 21 17.28 -24.76 8.85
C CYS A 21 18.10 -25.86 9.55
N LYS A 22 17.60 -27.11 9.58
CA LYS A 22 18.21 -28.26 10.28
C LYS A 22 18.51 -28.01 11.76
N VAL A 23 17.60 -27.34 12.45
CA VAL A 23 17.68 -27.05 13.89
C VAL A 23 16.45 -27.57 14.62
N SER A 24 16.51 -27.61 15.96
CA SER A 24 15.32 -27.92 16.74
C SER A 24 14.33 -26.77 16.73
N ARG A 25 13.02 -27.05 16.89
CA ARG A 25 12.01 -25.99 17.10
C ARG A 25 12.35 -25.10 18.29
N GLN A 26 12.94 -25.67 19.35
CA GLN A 26 13.36 -24.92 20.54
C GLN A 26 14.43 -23.88 20.21
N THR A 27 15.36 -24.20 19.30
CA THR A 27 16.39 -23.26 18.82
C THR A 27 15.74 -22.04 18.17
N ILE A 28 14.72 -22.23 17.33
CA ILE A 28 13.98 -21.12 16.72
C ILE A 28 13.29 -20.25 17.78
N TYR A 29 12.65 -20.86 18.78
CA TYR A 29 12.03 -20.11 19.87
C TYR A 29 13.04 -19.33 20.71
N ASN A 30 14.24 -19.87 20.92
CA ASN A 30 15.32 -19.19 21.63
C ASN A 30 15.83 -17.99 20.83
N TRP A 31 16.04 -18.15 19.53
CA TRP A 31 16.40 -17.05 18.64
C TRP A 31 15.36 -15.92 18.65
N LYS A 32 14.06 -16.24 18.65
CA LYS A 32 13.02 -15.20 18.75
C LYS A 32 13.04 -14.40 20.06
N LYS A 33 13.74 -14.87 21.09
CA LYS A 33 13.94 -14.15 22.36
C LYS A 33 15.27 -13.40 22.40
N ASP A 34 16.17 -13.71 21.49
CA ASP A 34 17.45 -13.03 21.34
C ASP A 34 17.25 -11.63 20.76
N ALA A 35 17.93 -10.64 21.34
CA ALA A 35 17.72 -9.24 21.01
C ALA A 35 18.25 -8.88 19.61
N GLU A 36 19.41 -9.42 19.22
CA GLU A 36 20.00 -9.17 17.90
C GLU A 36 19.15 -9.82 16.82
N PHE A 37 18.72 -11.06 17.05
CA PHE A 37 17.84 -11.76 16.11
C PHE A 37 16.52 -11.03 15.91
N LYS A 38 15.89 -10.58 17.01
CA LYS A 38 14.63 -9.84 16.93
C LYS A 38 14.81 -8.53 16.15
N GLN A 39 15.87 -7.79 16.43
CA GLN A 39 16.17 -6.54 15.72
C GLN A 39 16.35 -6.78 14.22
N GLU A 40 17.06 -7.84 13.84
CA GLU A 40 17.30 -8.16 12.44
C GLU A 40 16.02 -8.64 11.73
N LEU A 41 15.18 -9.42 12.42
CA LEU A 41 13.87 -9.82 11.91
C LEU A 41 12.96 -8.59 11.70
N ASP A 42 12.90 -7.69 12.68
CA ASP A 42 12.08 -6.48 12.61
C ASP A 42 12.53 -5.57 11.44
N LYS A 43 13.84 -5.41 11.23
CA LYS A 43 14.40 -4.69 10.07
C LYS A 43 14.01 -5.34 8.74
N ALA A 44 14.11 -6.67 8.65
CA ALA A 44 13.79 -7.38 7.43
C ALA A 44 12.29 -7.28 7.08
N ILE A 45 11.40 -7.36 8.08
CA ILE A 45 9.97 -7.12 7.90
C ILE A 45 9.71 -5.69 7.42
N ALA A 46 10.37 -4.69 8.04
CA ALA A 46 10.20 -3.30 7.67
C ALA A 46 10.62 -3.01 6.22
N GLU A 47 11.72 -3.60 5.74
CA GLU A 47 12.16 -3.40 4.35
C GLU A 47 11.19 -4.02 3.35
N VAL A 48 10.71 -5.25 3.59
CA VAL A 48 9.71 -5.90 2.71
C VAL A 48 8.41 -5.10 2.68
N LYS A 49 7.98 -4.56 3.82
CA LYS A 49 6.82 -3.68 3.90
C LYS A 49 7.02 -2.42 3.05
N ARG A 50 8.16 -1.74 3.22
CA ARG A 50 8.51 -0.53 2.47
C ARG A 50 8.55 -0.78 0.97
N GLU A 51 9.16 -1.89 0.55
CA GLU A 51 9.22 -2.29 -0.86
C GLU A 51 7.82 -2.56 -1.42
N SER A 52 6.97 -3.25 -0.66
CA SER A 52 5.58 -3.53 -1.05
C SER A 52 4.75 -2.26 -1.20
N GLU A 53 4.87 -1.32 -0.26
CA GLU A 53 4.22 -0.01 -0.31
C GLU A 53 4.62 0.77 -1.58
N LEU A 54 5.92 0.81 -1.90
CA LEU A 54 6.40 1.45 -3.13
C LEU A 54 5.85 0.80 -4.40
N ARG A 55 5.77 -0.54 -4.42
CA ARG A 55 5.15 -1.26 -5.55
C ARG A 55 3.68 -0.93 -5.70
N LEU A 56 2.93 -0.88 -4.60
CA LEU A 56 1.50 -0.52 -4.61
C LEU A 56 1.28 0.91 -5.10
N ILE A 57 2.08 1.88 -4.65
CA ILE A 57 2.04 3.25 -5.15
C ILE A 57 2.28 3.29 -6.67
N GLY A 58 3.27 2.54 -7.16
CA GLY A 58 3.53 2.41 -8.59
C GLY A 58 2.36 1.82 -9.38
N LEU A 59 1.69 0.81 -8.84
CA LEU A 59 0.49 0.22 -9.46
C LEU A 59 -0.70 1.19 -9.44
N ALA A 60 -0.88 1.93 -8.35
CA ALA A 60 -1.94 2.95 -8.24
C ALA A 60 -1.75 4.04 -9.30
N ARG A 61 -0.53 4.54 -9.49
CA ARG A 61 -0.20 5.51 -10.56
C ARG A 61 -0.57 4.96 -11.94
N LYS A 62 -0.15 3.72 -12.25
CA LYS A 62 -0.52 3.07 -13.53
C LYS A 62 -2.03 2.94 -13.70
N ALA A 63 -2.77 2.60 -12.64
CA ALA A 63 -4.22 2.49 -12.70
C ALA A 63 -4.88 3.84 -13.01
N VAL A 64 -4.35 4.94 -12.45
CA VAL A 64 -4.79 6.30 -12.78
C VAL A 64 -4.49 6.65 -14.25
N ASP A 65 -3.30 6.30 -14.74
CA ASP A 65 -2.93 6.53 -16.14
C ASP A 65 -3.85 5.75 -17.11
N GLU A 66 -4.13 4.48 -16.81
CA GLU A 66 -5.07 3.66 -17.60
C GLU A 66 -6.49 4.23 -17.56
N LEU A 67 -6.96 4.71 -16.40
CA LEU A 67 -8.25 5.39 -16.29
C LEU A 67 -8.29 6.65 -17.16
N GLY A 68 -7.20 7.42 -17.21
CA GLY A 68 -7.07 8.57 -18.10
C GLY A 68 -7.15 8.21 -19.59
N LYS A 69 -6.56 7.08 -20.00
CA LYS A 69 -6.65 6.60 -21.40
C LYS A 69 -8.09 6.27 -21.81
N LEU A 70 -8.91 5.76 -20.88
CA LEU A 70 -10.32 5.43 -21.15
C LEU A 70 -11.17 6.64 -21.53
N LEU A 71 -10.70 7.88 -21.30
CA LEU A 71 -11.34 9.09 -21.81
C LEU A 71 -11.33 9.19 -23.34
N ASN A 72 -10.47 8.42 -24.02
CA ASN A 72 -10.42 8.34 -25.48
C ASN A 72 -10.97 7.02 -26.03
N ALA A 73 -11.64 6.19 -25.21
CA ALA A 73 -12.22 4.93 -25.67
C ALA A 73 -13.25 5.17 -26.79
N GLU A 74 -13.36 4.29 -27.79
CA GLU A 74 -14.35 4.43 -28.86
C GLU A 74 -15.80 4.32 -28.33
N SER A 75 -16.00 3.43 -27.34
CA SER A 75 -17.30 3.24 -26.69
C SER A 75 -17.66 4.45 -25.82
N GLU A 76 -18.75 5.12 -26.17
CA GLU A 76 -19.26 6.27 -25.42
C GLU A 76 -19.59 5.93 -23.96
N SER A 77 -20.12 4.72 -23.74
CA SER A 77 -20.45 4.22 -22.40
C SER A 77 -19.20 4.10 -21.52
N VAL A 78 -18.11 3.55 -22.08
CA VAL A 78 -16.82 3.41 -21.36
C VAL A 78 -16.22 4.78 -21.06
N ARG A 79 -16.21 5.71 -22.04
CA ARG A 79 -15.75 7.09 -21.79
C ARG A 79 -16.56 7.78 -20.70
N LEU A 80 -17.90 7.69 -20.78
CA LEU A 80 -18.78 8.34 -19.81
C LEU A 80 -18.53 7.79 -18.40
N GLN A 81 -18.30 6.49 -18.25
CA GLN A 81 -17.98 5.89 -16.96
C GLN A 81 -16.63 6.37 -16.42
N ALA A 82 -15.60 6.47 -17.26
CA ALA A 82 -14.30 7.00 -16.87
C ALA A 82 -14.39 8.48 -16.44
N VAL A 83 -15.15 9.30 -17.19
CA VAL A 83 -15.41 10.71 -16.83
C VAL A 83 -16.10 10.81 -15.47
N LYS A 84 -17.16 10.02 -15.23
CA LYS A 84 -17.87 10.02 -13.94
C LYS A 84 -16.95 9.64 -12.78
N GLU A 85 -16.20 8.56 -12.94
CA GLU A 85 -15.28 8.05 -11.92
C GLU A 85 -14.21 9.10 -11.54
N ILE A 86 -13.63 9.78 -12.53
CA ILE A 86 -12.65 10.85 -12.28
C ILE A 86 -13.31 12.03 -11.56
N LEU A 87 -14.47 12.50 -12.06
CA LEU A 87 -15.18 13.63 -11.46
C LEU A 87 -15.63 13.36 -10.02
N ASP A 88 -16.12 12.15 -9.73
CA ASP A 88 -16.56 11.79 -8.38
C ASP A 88 -15.37 11.73 -7.42
N ARG A 89 -14.21 11.25 -7.86
CA ARG A 89 -12.97 11.27 -7.06
C ARG A 89 -12.42 12.69 -6.85
N VAL A 90 -12.48 13.56 -7.86
CA VAL A 90 -12.12 14.98 -7.71
C VAL A 90 -13.07 15.68 -6.75
N LYS A 91 -14.38 15.44 -6.87
CA LYS A 91 -15.40 15.99 -5.96
C LYS A 91 -15.21 15.51 -4.52
N ILE A 92 -14.83 14.26 -4.29
CA ILE A 92 -14.45 13.80 -2.93
C ILE A 92 -13.28 14.63 -2.39
N GLY A 93 -12.30 14.96 -3.23
CA GLY A 93 -11.21 15.87 -2.89
C GLY A 93 -11.64 17.33 -2.66
N GLU A 94 -12.78 17.77 -3.19
CA GLU A 94 -13.38 19.10 -2.99
C GLU A 94 -14.30 19.16 -1.77
N VAL A 95 -15.09 18.11 -1.50
CA VAL A 95 -15.95 18.00 -0.31
C VAL A 95 -15.09 17.97 0.97
N ASN A 96 -13.84 17.52 0.88
CA ASN A 96 -12.87 17.60 1.97
C ASN A 96 -12.22 18.99 2.15
N LYS A 97 -12.45 19.97 1.27
CA LYS A 97 -11.84 21.31 1.35
C LYS A 97 -12.68 22.36 2.08
N ASP A 98 -13.96 22.12 2.32
CA ASP A 98 -14.82 23.04 3.07
C ASP A 98 -15.45 22.28 4.28
N ASN A 99 -14.75 22.00 5.38
CA ASN A 99 -14.28 23.00 6.35
C ASN A 99 -13.36 24.08 5.76
N SER A 100 -13.98 25.22 5.46
CA SER A 100 -13.42 26.52 5.03
C SER A 100 -13.26 26.76 3.52
N GLN A 101 -14.32 27.33 2.96
CA GLN A 101 -14.45 28.08 1.70
C GLN A 101 -13.14 28.52 1.02
N ALA A 102 -13.05 28.30 -0.30
CA ALA A 102 -13.06 29.37 -1.33
C ALA A 102 -12.21 29.07 -2.59
N GLU A 103 -12.81 29.45 -3.73
CA GLU A 103 -12.23 30.03 -4.95
C GLU A 103 -11.23 29.24 -5.82
N ILE A 104 -11.68 28.98 -7.04
CA ILE A 104 -10.95 28.34 -8.14
C ILE A 104 -10.03 29.37 -8.80
N SER A 105 -8.71 29.17 -8.71
CA SER A 105 -7.71 29.81 -9.56
C SER A 105 -6.73 28.76 -10.12
N LYS A 106 -6.15 29.04 -11.29
CA LYS A 106 -5.48 28.07 -12.18
C LYS A 106 -4.18 27.42 -11.64
N GLU A 107 -3.71 27.78 -10.45
CA GLU A 107 -2.69 27.03 -9.70
C GLU A 107 -3.21 25.66 -9.20
N GLY A 108 -4.54 25.50 -9.12
CA GLY A 108 -5.17 24.34 -8.50
C GLY A 108 -4.99 22.98 -9.19
N SER A 109 -4.36 22.89 -10.37
CA SER A 109 -4.18 21.59 -11.07
C SER A 109 -3.07 20.74 -10.45
N GLU A 110 -1.95 21.35 -10.04
CA GLU A 110 -0.81 20.63 -9.48
C GLU A 110 -1.07 20.29 -8.01
N GLU A 111 -1.67 21.22 -7.28
CA GLU A 111 -2.10 21.03 -5.89
C GLU A 111 -3.31 20.07 -5.78
N ALA A 112 -4.17 19.99 -6.79
CA ALA A 112 -5.20 18.95 -6.86
C ALA A 112 -4.58 17.58 -7.10
N ALA A 113 -3.61 17.47 -8.01
CA ALA A 113 -2.91 16.22 -8.25
C ALA A 113 -2.17 15.73 -6.99
N GLU A 114 -1.50 16.62 -6.27
CA GLU A 114 -0.80 16.29 -5.01
C GLU A 114 -1.76 15.85 -3.90
N ARG A 115 -2.94 16.48 -3.80
CA ARG A 115 -3.99 16.10 -2.85
C ARG A 115 -4.61 14.74 -3.18
N ILE A 116 -4.88 14.48 -4.46
CA ILE A 116 -5.37 13.17 -4.92
C ILE A 116 -4.34 12.08 -4.60
N LEU A 117 -3.05 12.36 -4.81
CA LEU A 117 -1.98 11.42 -4.46
C LEU A 117 -1.96 11.12 -2.95
N LYS A 118 -2.05 12.16 -2.11
CA LYS A 118 -2.11 12.00 -0.64
C LYS A 118 -3.34 11.24 -0.16
N ASP A 119 -4.49 11.45 -0.80
CA ASP A 119 -5.73 10.74 -0.45
C ASP A 119 -5.64 9.26 -0.82
N ILE A 120 -5.06 8.94 -1.97
CA ILE A 120 -4.76 7.56 -2.38
C ILE A 120 -3.78 6.91 -1.39
N GLU A 121 -2.71 7.60 -0.99
CA GLU A 121 -1.75 7.12 0.00
C GLU A 121 -2.40 6.87 1.36
N ARG A 122 -3.29 7.77 1.81
CA ARG A 122 -4.06 7.63 3.05
C ARG A 122 -4.99 6.42 3.01
N THR A 123 -5.74 6.24 1.92
CA THR A 123 -6.64 5.09 1.78
C THR A 123 -5.87 3.77 1.75
N ILE A 124 -4.73 3.72 1.06
CA ILE A 124 -3.84 2.54 1.08
C ILE A 124 -3.36 2.27 2.52
N PHE A 125 -2.95 3.31 3.25
CA PHE A 125 -2.49 3.19 4.63
C PHE A 125 -3.59 2.67 5.57
N GLU A 126 -4.82 3.17 5.44
CA GLU A 126 -5.97 2.72 6.23
C GLU A 126 -6.37 1.26 5.92
N VAL A 127 -6.32 0.84 4.65
CA VAL A 127 -6.56 -0.56 4.26
C VAL A 127 -5.48 -1.49 4.84
N VAL A 128 -4.21 -1.05 4.83
CA VAL A 128 -3.10 -1.81 5.43
C VAL A 128 -3.22 -1.90 6.95
N LYS A 129 -3.67 -0.83 7.63
CA LYS A 129 -3.91 -0.82 9.09
C LYS A 129 -5.17 -1.59 9.50
N GLY A 130 -6.22 -1.57 8.68
CA GLY A 130 -7.45 -2.33 8.89
C GLY A 130 -7.24 -3.85 8.83
N GLY A 131 -6.18 -4.30 8.16
CA GLY A 131 -5.74 -5.71 8.19
C GLY A 131 -5.10 -6.16 9.51
N GLU A 132 -4.70 -5.22 10.39
CA GLU A 132 -4.14 -5.53 11.72
C GLU A 132 -5.23 -5.64 12.81
N ALA A 133 -6.50 -5.31 12.51
CA ALA A 133 -7.61 -5.31 13.47
C ALA A 133 -8.50 -6.57 13.45
N VAL A 134 -8.13 -7.57 12.65
CA VAL A 134 -8.82 -8.88 12.63
C VAL A 134 -7.83 -9.99 12.99
N HIS A 135 -7.34 -9.97 14.23
CA HIS A 135 -6.82 -11.14 14.93
C HIS A 135 -6.88 -10.94 16.45
#